data_AF-A0A0D0F4Q9-F1
#
_entry.id   AF-A0A0D0F4Q9-F1
#
_cell.length_a   1.000
_cell.length_b   1.000
_cell.length_c   1.000
_cell.angle_alpha   90.00
_cell.angle_beta   90.00
_cell.angle_gamma   90.00
#
_symmetry.space_group_name_H-M   'P 1'
#
loop_
_entity.id
_entity.type
_entity.pdbx_description
1 polymer ?
#
loop_
_entity_poly.entity_id
_entity_poly.type
_entity_poly.pdbx_seq_one_letter_code
_entity_poly.pdbx_strand_id
1 'polypeptide(L)'
;MEKAIRLKVRKDLDARQQHTILRLKGSLISKGYTEIIHILDKDEEFHINTFETPSEKQVEVKQYIAAFINQENILDTVTIE
;
A
#
# COMPACT_ATOMS: atom_id res chain seq x y z
N MET A 1 14.29 -1.02 13.71
CA MET A 1 13.70 -0.06 12.75
C MET A 1 12.43 -0.68 12.17
N GLU A 2 11.37 -0.83 12.98
CA GLU A 2 10.19 -1.68 12.66
C GLU A 2 8.87 -0.91 12.79
N LYS A 3 8.78 0.28 12.19
CA LYS A 3 7.56 1.13 12.25
C LYS A 3 7.02 1.51 10.87
N ALA A 4 7.43 0.79 9.82
CA ALA A 4 7.05 1.12 8.47
C ALA A 4 6.45 -0.08 7.73
N ILE A 5 5.38 0.15 6.99
CA ILE A 5 4.80 -0.80 6.04
C ILE A 5 5.23 -0.37 4.64
N ARG A 6 5.74 -1.32 3.85
CA ARG A 6 6.16 -1.07 2.48
C ARG A 6 5.20 -1.77 1.53
N LEU A 7 4.66 -1.00 0.59
CA LEU A 7 3.82 -1.51 -0.49
C LEU A 7 4.56 -1.39 -1.81
N LYS A 8 4.90 -2.54 -2.39
CA LYS A 8 5.39 -2.62 -3.75
C LYS A 8 4.20 -2.50 -4.69
N VAL A 9 4.22 -1.53 -5.59
CA VAL A 9 3.12 -1.22 -6.52
C VAL A 9 3.67 -1.17 -7.93
N ARG A 10 2.99 -1.82 -8.89
CA ARG A 10 3.34 -1.73 -10.31
C ARG A 10 3.23 -0.30 -10.83
N LYS A 11 4.11 0.08 -11.76
CA LYS A 11 4.06 1.36 -12.46
C LYS A 11 3.07 1.33 -13.63
N ASP A 12 3.05 0.22 -14.36
CA ASP A 12 2.09 0.00 -15.45
C ASP A 12 0.74 -0.44 -14.87
N LEU A 13 -0.16 0.53 -14.73
CA LEU A 13 -1.48 0.38 -14.13
C LEU A 13 -2.53 0.91 -15.08
N ASP A 14 -3.59 0.13 -15.30
CA ASP A 14 -4.77 0.63 -15.98
C ASP A 14 -5.51 1.68 -15.12
N ALA A 15 -6.44 2.43 -15.72
CA ALA A 15 -7.15 3.51 -15.02
C ALA A 15 -7.94 3.01 -13.78
N ARG A 16 -8.46 1.78 -13.82
CA ARG A 16 -9.18 1.18 -12.68
C ARG A 16 -8.20 0.82 -11.57
N GLN A 17 -7.06 0.21 -11.90
CA GLN A 17 -6.01 -0.13 -10.95
C GLN A 17 -5.43 1.12 -10.30
N GLN A 18 -5.16 2.18 -11.08
CA GLN A 18 -4.70 3.47 -10.54
C GLN A 18 -5.70 4.03 -9.53
N HIS A 19 -6.98 4.11 -9.90
CA HIS A 19 -8.03 4.60 -9.01
C HIS A 19 -8.15 3.76 -7.73
N THR A 20 -8.08 2.44 -7.85
CA THR A 20 -8.14 1.54 -6.70
C THR A 20 -6.93 1.68 -5.77
N ILE A 21 -5.73 1.84 -6.31
CA ILE A 21 -4.52 2.08 -5.52
C ILE A 21 -4.63 3.44 -4.79
N LEU A 22 -5.14 4.48 -5.45
CA LEU A 22 -5.40 5.77 -4.82
C LEU A 22 -6.40 5.63 -3.66
N ARG A 23 -7.47 4.85 -3.85
CA ARG A 23 -8.46 4.57 -2.79
C ARG A 23 -7.84 3.79 -1.62
N LEU A 24 -6.97 2.82 -1.88
CA LEU A 24 -6.24 2.10 -0.83
C LEU A 24 -5.40 3.08 -0.01
N LYS A 25 -4.56 3.89 -0.67
CA LYS A 25 -3.70 4.90 -0.03
C LYS A 25 -4.54 5.90 0.79
N GLY A 26 -5.62 6.43 0.22
CA GLY A 26 -6.53 7.35 0.89
C GLY A 26 -7.25 6.71 2.09
N SER A 27 -7.58 5.42 2.02
CA SER A 27 -8.22 4.70 3.12
C SER A 27 -7.25 4.47 4.28
N LEU A 28 -5.97 4.19 4.00
CA LEU A 28 -4.94 4.04 5.02
C LEU A 28 -4.68 5.36 5.77
N ILE A 29 -4.68 6.49 5.05
CA ILE A 29 -4.52 7.82 5.65
C ILE A 29 -5.77 8.20 6.46
N SER A 30 -6.96 8.09 5.86
CA SER A 30 -8.21 8.54 6.52
C SER A 30 -8.59 7.73 7.75
N LYS A 31 -8.19 6.46 7.84
CA LYS A 31 -8.37 5.62 9.04
C LYS A 31 -7.32 5.87 10.12
N GLY A 32 -6.38 6.79 9.91
CA GLY A 32 -5.31 7.09 10.87
C GLY A 32 -4.38 5.91 11.09
N TYR A 33 -4.22 5.07 10.07
CA TYR A 33 -3.28 3.96 10.08
C TYR A 33 -1.88 4.40 9.67
N THR A 34 -1.79 5.36 8.75
CA THR A 34 -0.53 5.70 8.11
C THR A 34 -0.42 7.15 7.66
N GLU A 35 0.79 7.69 7.65
CA GLU A 35 1.20 8.80 6.80
C GLU A 35 2.12 8.28 5.67
N ILE A 36 1.95 8.74 4.43
CA ILE A 36 2.89 8.41 3.34
C ILE A 36 4.15 9.21 3.58
N ILE A 37 5.24 8.52 3.89
CA ILE A 37 6.52 9.18 4.19
C ILE A 37 7.40 9.26 2.94
N HIS A 38 7.40 8.20 2.13
CA HIS A 38 8.36 8.07 1.05
C HIS A 38 7.86 7.19 -0.08
N ILE A 39 8.09 7.65 -1.32
CA ILE A 39 7.93 6.84 -2.52
C ILE A 39 9.32 6.63 -3.10
N LEU A 40 9.75 5.36 -3.12
CA LEU A 40 11.02 4.95 -3.70
C LEU A 40 10.76 4.34 -5.08
N ASP A 41 11.46 4.83 -6.10
CA ASP A 41 11.54 4.15 -7.38
C ASP A 41 12.40 2.90 -7.21
N LYS A 42 11.81 1.71 -7.39
CA LYS A 42 12.51 0.44 -7.12
C LYS A 42 13.26 -0.03 -8.36
N ASP A 43 12.54 -0.15 -9.46
CA ASP A 43 12.99 -0.67 -10.75
C ASP A 43 12.03 -0.19 -11.87
N GLU A 44 12.20 -0.67 -13.10
CA GLU A 44 11.34 -0.27 -14.23
C GLU A 44 9.87 -0.65 -14.06
N GLU A 45 9.56 -1.70 -13.29
CA GLU A 45 8.22 -2.25 -13.17
C GLU A 45 7.49 -1.77 -11.91
N PHE A 46 8.23 -1.44 -10.83
CA PHE A 46 7.65 -1.19 -9.52
C PHE A 46 8.18 0.08 -8.84
N HIS A 47 7.33 0.66 -7.99
CA HIS A 47 7.72 1.63 -6.97
C HIS A 47 7.31 1.11 -5.59
N ILE A 48 8.01 1.54 -4.54
CA ILE A 48 7.69 1.21 -3.15
C ILE A 48 7.09 2.44 -2.48
N ASN A 49 5.89 2.30 -1.94
CA ASN A 49 5.28 3.29 -1.04
C ASN A 49 5.55 2.87 0.41
N THR A 50 6.23 3.71 1.17
CA THR A 50 6.53 3.48 2.58
C THR A 50 5.60 4.31 3.45
N PHE A 51 4.96 3.64 4.41
CA PHE A 51 3.97 4.18 5.31
C PHE A 51 4.45 4.07 6.75
N GLU A 52 4.39 5.15 7.53
CA GLU A 52 4.63 5.04 8.98
C GLU A 52 3.40 4.47 9.65
N THR A 53 3.56 3.45 10.49
CA THR A 53 2.46 2.90 11.28
C THR A 53 2.95 2.61 12.70
N PRO A 54 2.20 3.04 13.73
CA PRO A 54 2.44 2.63 15.10
C PRO A 54 2.46 1.10 15.22
N SER A 55 3.40 0.55 15.98
CA SER A 55 3.60 -0.90 16.08
C SER A 55 2.33 -1.66 16.50
N GLU A 56 1.49 -1.05 17.33
CA GLU A 56 0.18 -1.57 17.77
C GLU A 56 -0.83 -1.76 16.63
N LYS A 57 -0.76 -0.95 15.56
CA LYS A 57 -1.68 -1.01 14.42
C LYS A 57 -1.13 -1.83 13.25
N GLN A 58 0.13 -2.26 13.28
CA GLN A 58 0.74 -2.94 12.13
C GLN A 58 0.00 -4.19 11.69
N VAL A 59 -0.45 -5.00 12.64
CA VAL A 59 -1.19 -6.24 12.34
C VAL A 59 -2.51 -5.89 11.65
N GLU A 60 -3.26 -4.95 12.21
CA GLU A 60 -4.53 -4.48 11.66
C GLU A 60 -4.37 -3.91 10.25
N VAL A 61 -3.34 -3.09 10.03
CA VAL A 61 -3.07 -2.50 8.72
C VAL A 61 -2.69 -3.56 7.69
N LYS A 62 -1.83 -4.51 8.04
CA LYS A 62 -1.47 -5.61 7.13
C LYS A 62 -2.70 -6.45 6.75
N GLN A 63 -3.57 -6.75 7.72
CA GLN A 63 -4.82 -7.47 7.48
C GLN A 63 -5.77 -6.67 6.59
N TYR A 64 -5.93 -5.37 6.85
CA TYR A 64 -6.75 -4.48 6.04
C TYR A 64 -6.27 -4.42 4.59
N ILE A 65 -4.96 -4.25 4.38
CA ILE A 65 -4.36 -4.19 3.05
C ILE A 65 -4.55 -5.53 2.34
N ALA A 66 -4.28 -6.67 3.00
CA ALA A 66 -4.48 -7.99 2.41
C ALA A 66 -5.95 -8.25 2.04
N ALA A 67 -6.90 -7.86 2.90
CA ALA A 67 -8.33 -7.98 2.62
C ALA A 67 -8.74 -7.10 1.43
N PHE A 68 -8.26 -5.86 1.37
CA PHE A 68 -8.55 -4.93 0.28
C PHE A 68 -8.01 -5.44 -1.06
N ILE A 69 -6.75 -5.92 -1.09
CA ILE A 69 -6.12 -6.45 -2.31
C ILE A 69 -6.91 -7.63 -2.88
N ASN A 70 -7.34 -8.55 -2.00
CA ASN A 70 -8.16 -9.69 -2.38
C ASN A 70 -9.55 -9.26 -2.87
N GLN A 71 -10.22 -8.34 -2.15
CA GLN A 71 -11.56 -7.88 -2.49
C GLN A 71 -11.59 -7.16 -3.85
N GLU A 72 -10.55 -6.38 -4.16
CA GLU A 72 -10.46 -5.63 -5.40
C GLU A 72 -9.81 -6.41 -6.55
N ASN A 73 -9.33 -7.63 -6.27
CA ASN A 73 -8.64 -8.52 -7.21
C ASN A 73 -7.43 -7.85 -7.90
N ILE A 74 -6.56 -7.22 -7.09
CA ILE A 74 -5.35 -6.51 -7.54
C ILE A 74 -4.06 -7.14 -7.03
N LEU A 75 -4.08 -8.46 -6.81
CA LEU A 75 -2.96 -9.24 -6.26
C LEU A 75 -1.67 -9.11 -7.07
N ASP A 76 -1.78 -9.00 -8.39
CA ASP A 76 -0.64 -8.83 -9.30
C ASP A 76 -0.13 -7.38 -9.35
N THR A 77 -0.89 -6.44 -8.77
CA THR A 77 -0.64 -5.00 -8.89
C THR A 77 0.09 -4.45 -7.68
N VAL A 78 -0.25 -4.93 -6.47
CA VAL A 78 0.30 -4.43 -5.21
C VAL A 78 0.50 -5.56 -4.22
N THR A 79 1.65 -5.54 -3.53
CA THR A 79 1.99 -6.52 -2.49
C THR A 79 2.70 -5.85 -1.32
N ILE A 80 2.54 -6.41 -0.13
CA ILE A 80 3.30 -6.00 1.06
C ILE A 80 4.71 -6.59 0.98
N GLU A 81 5.75 -5.79 1.25
CA GLU A 81 7.18 -6.19 1.26
C GLU A 81 7.83 -6.17 2.65
#